data_AF-A0A924V173-F1
#
_entry.id   AF-A0A924V173-F1
#
_cell.length_a   1.000
_cell.length_b   1.000
_cell.length_c   1.000
_cell.angle_alpha   90.00
_cell.angle_beta   90.00
_cell.angle_gamma   90.00
#
_symmetry.space_group_name_H-M   'P 1'
#
loop_
_entity.id
_entity.type
_entity.pdbx_description
1 polymer ?
#
loop_
_entity_poly.entity_id
_entity_poly.type
_entity_poly.pdbx_seq_one_letter_code
_entity_poly.pdbx_strand_id
1 'polypeptide(L)'
;SSAIPTMLVSKMARKEVTVALSADAGDEIFAGYNRYGYISKYGERIRSVPKFMRQILVGTMNRVSSEGVPFLRNQYNFHGRYDKLKNLLQDPSPAELLKNLTQTFTDKEINKIFKQPILALDTGLKGPHSISGYDDLSFMMAVDYQTYLVDDILQKVDRASMASSLEGREPFLDHHIIEWAARLPSNYKYHQGEKKYILKEIVHQYLPKEMMQRPKMGFAIPVEQWLQHEL
;
A
#
# COMPACT_ATOMS: atom_id res chain seq x y z
N SER A 1 -0.91 6.43 10.45
CA SER A 1 -1.33 7.69 9.83
C SER A 1 -0.37 8.80 10.23
N SER A 2 -0.01 9.69 9.30
CA SER A 2 0.83 10.87 9.55
C SER A 2 0.02 12.17 9.75
N ALA A 3 -1.30 12.08 9.93
CA ALA A 3 -2.19 13.23 9.99
C ALA A 3 -1.77 14.26 11.04
N ILE A 4 -1.52 13.82 12.29
CA ILE A 4 -1.14 14.71 13.39
C ILE A 4 0.16 15.48 13.10
N PRO A 5 1.29 14.83 12.76
CA PRO A 5 2.49 15.54 12.34
C PRO A 5 2.27 16.49 11.14
N THR A 6 1.45 16.08 10.18
CA THR A 6 1.11 16.92 9.00
C THR A 6 0.35 18.18 9.41
N MET A 7 -0.58 18.09 10.36
CA MET A 7 -1.28 19.25 10.93
C MET A 7 -0.31 20.19 11.65
N LEU A 8 0.61 19.64 12.44
CA LEU A 8 1.58 20.43 13.20
C LEU A 8 2.54 21.19 12.28
N VAL A 9 3.11 20.52 11.27
CA VAL A 9 3.99 21.18 10.30
C VAL A 9 3.24 22.19 9.44
N SER A 10 1.97 21.90 9.08
CA SER A 10 1.12 22.84 8.34
C SER A 10 0.84 24.11 9.16
N LYS A 11 0.55 23.97 10.45
CA LYS A 11 0.36 25.10 11.37
C LYS A 11 1.62 25.96 11.49
N MET A 12 2.81 25.35 11.44
CA MET A 12 4.07 26.09 11.42
C MET A 12 4.28 26.82 10.10
N ALA A 13 4.15 26.12 8.97
CA ALA A 13 4.33 26.68 7.64
C ALA A 13 3.35 27.83 7.36
N ARG A 14 2.10 27.73 7.84
CA ARG A 14 1.08 28.77 7.64
C ARG A 14 1.49 30.16 8.13
N LYS A 15 2.36 30.23 9.15
CA LYS A 15 2.86 31.49 9.69
C LYS A 15 3.62 32.31 8.66
N GLU A 16 4.26 31.64 7.70
CA GLU A 16 5.15 32.25 6.70
C GLU A 16 4.54 32.24 5.30
N VAL A 17 3.77 31.20 4.94
CA VAL A 17 3.21 31.01 3.59
C VAL A 17 1.76 30.59 3.62
N THR A 18 1.04 30.87 2.52
CA THR A 18 -0.34 30.41 2.31
C THR A 18 -0.42 29.15 1.46
N VAL A 19 0.62 28.85 0.69
CA VAL A 19 0.70 27.71 -0.24
C VAL A 19 2.00 26.95 0.02
N ALA A 20 1.92 25.62 0.06
CA ALA A 20 3.06 24.72 0.17
C ALA A 20 3.02 23.65 -0.92
N LEU A 21 4.18 23.38 -1.54
CA LEU A 21 4.34 22.24 -2.42
C LEU A 21 4.65 21.01 -1.57
N SER A 22 3.88 19.94 -1.77
CA SER A 22 4.13 18.62 -1.19
C SER A 22 4.53 17.64 -2.30
N ALA A 23 4.84 16.41 -1.93
CA ALA A 23 5.26 15.34 -2.82
C ALA A 23 4.50 14.04 -2.53
N ASP A 24 3.26 14.15 -2.03
CA ASP A 24 2.35 13.02 -1.96
C ASP A 24 2.01 12.53 -3.38
N ALA A 25 1.42 11.35 -3.50
CA ALA A 25 1.29 10.57 -4.76
C ALA A 25 2.60 10.01 -5.34
N GLY A 26 3.78 10.47 -4.88
CA GLY A 26 5.05 9.96 -5.39
C GLY A 26 5.27 8.47 -5.12
N ASP A 27 4.76 7.93 -4.00
CA ASP A 27 4.84 6.48 -3.72
C ASP A 27 3.90 5.68 -4.66
N GLU A 28 2.71 6.19 -4.97
CA GLU A 28 1.68 5.55 -5.79
C GLU A 28 2.03 5.57 -7.28
N ILE A 29 2.55 6.69 -7.79
CA ILE A 29 2.83 6.90 -9.22
C ILE A 29 4.19 6.30 -9.63
N PHE A 30 5.13 6.17 -8.69
CA PHE A 30 6.50 5.70 -8.96
C PHE A 30 6.91 4.48 -8.12
N ALA A 31 5.96 3.63 -7.72
CA ALA A 31 6.23 2.34 -7.05
C ALA A 31 7.08 2.45 -5.77
N GLY A 32 6.71 3.35 -4.86
CA GLY A 32 7.43 3.66 -3.61
C GLY A 32 7.11 2.80 -2.39
N TYR A 33 6.01 2.06 -2.41
CA TYR A 33 5.62 1.19 -1.30
C TYR A 33 6.34 -0.17 -1.31
N ASN A 34 6.58 -0.71 -0.11
CA ASN A 34 7.17 -2.05 0.04
C ASN A 34 6.29 -3.15 -0.56
N ARG A 35 4.96 -2.97 -0.51
CA ARG A 35 3.97 -3.95 -1.02
C ARG A 35 4.14 -4.23 -2.52
N TYR A 36 4.57 -3.25 -3.30
CA TYR A 36 4.86 -3.42 -4.72
C TYR A 36 5.98 -4.43 -4.99
N GLY A 37 7.06 -4.38 -4.21
CA GLY A 37 8.15 -5.34 -4.34
C GLY A 37 7.79 -6.77 -3.92
N TYR A 38 6.79 -6.93 -3.04
CA TYR A 38 6.30 -8.25 -2.66
C TYR A 38 5.61 -8.98 -3.81
N ILE A 39 4.94 -8.26 -4.70
CA ILE A 39 4.32 -8.89 -5.87
C ILE A 39 5.38 -9.40 -6.84
N SER A 40 6.36 -8.56 -7.20
CA SER A 40 7.45 -9.01 -8.08
C SER A 40 8.21 -10.20 -7.50
N LYS A 41 8.36 -10.27 -6.17
CA LYS A 41 9.12 -11.35 -5.52
C LYS A 41 8.30 -12.62 -5.25
N TYR A 42 7.05 -12.49 -4.81
CA TYR A 42 6.24 -13.61 -4.31
C TYR A 42 5.04 -13.94 -5.21
N GLY A 43 4.45 -12.96 -5.89
CA GLY A 43 3.30 -13.17 -6.77
C GLY A 43 3.62 -14.14 -7.91
N GLU A 44 4.73 -13.92 -8.60
CA GLU A 44 5.22 -14.82 -9.65
C GLU A 44 5.52 -16.22 -9.13
N ARG A 45 6.18 -16.32 -7.96
CA ARG A 45 6.50 -17.61 -7.35
C ARG A 45 5.23 -18.40 -7.01
N ILE A 46 4.23 -17.76 -6.40
CA ILE A 46 2.97 -18.43 -6.06
C ILE A 46 2.24 -18.89 -7.33
N ARG A 47 2.19 -18.07 -8.37
CA ARG A 47 1.57 -18.44 -9.66
C ARG A 47 2.30 -19.55 -10.39
N SER A 48 3.63 -19.63 -10.25
CA SER A 48 4.43 -20.70 -10.83
C SER A 48 4.12 -22.08 -10.23
N VAL A 49 3.54 -22.13 -9.02
CA VAL A 49 3.12 -23.40 -8.41
C VAL A 49 1.89 -23.94 -9.17
N PRO A 50 1.94 -25.19 -9.68
CA PRO A 50 0.82 -25.80 -10.39
C PRO A 50 -0.48 -25.78 -9.57
N LYS A 51 -1.61 -25.53 -10.24
CA LYS A 51 -2.93 -25.38 -9.60
C LYS A 51 -3.27 -26.56 -8.68
N PHE A 52 -2.95 -27.79 -9.09
CA PHE A 52 -3.24 -28.98 -8.28
C PHE A 52 -2.45 -28.98 -6.95
N MET A 53 -1.17 -28.59 -6.95
CA MET A 53 -0.37 -28.49 -5.73
C MET A 53 -0.92 -27.42 -4.80
N ARG A 54 -1.31 -26.26 -5.34
CA ARG A 54 -1.97 -25.20 -4.57
C ARG A 54 -3.26 -25.69 -3.93
N GLN A 55 -4.09 -26.44 -4.67
CA GLN A 55 -5.32 -27.01 -4.15
C GLN A 55 -5.08 -28.06 -3.05
N ILE A 56 -4.04 -28.90 -3.17
CA ILE A 56 -3.64 -29.83 -2.11
C ILE A 56 -3.23 -29.07 -0.86
N LEU A 57 -2.40 -28.03 -0.99
CA LEU A 57 -1.98 -27.20 0.14
C LEU A 57 -3.18 -26.53 0.82
N VAL A 58 -4.09 -25.91 0.05
CA VAL A 58 -5.32 -25.31 0.58
C VAL A 58 -6.19 -26.36 1.28
N GLY A 59 -6.33 -27.56 0.71
CA GLY A 59 -7.08 -28.66 1.32
C GLY A 59 -6.46 -29.13 2.65
N THR A 60 -5.13 -29.15 2.72
CA THR A 60 -4.39 -29.45 3.95
C THR A 60 -4.59 -28.34 5.00
N MET A 61 -4.52 -27.09 4.56
CA MET A 61 -4.75 -25.92 5.40
C MET A 61 -6.20 -25.78 5.90
N ASN A 62 -7.16 -26.38 5.19
CA ASN A 62 -8.54 -26.48 5.66
C ASN A 62 -8.71 -27.52 6.77
N ARG A 63 -7.89 -28.58 6.78
CA ARG A 63 -7.93 -29.64 7.81
C ARG A 63 -7.15 -29.26 9.05
N VAL A 64 -5.99 -28.63 8.88
CA VAL A 64 -5.19 -28.08 9.97
C VAL A 64 -5.54 -26.61 10.11
N SER A 65 -6.44 -26.26 11.02
CA SER A 65 -6.75 -24.86 11.29
C SER A 65 -5.51 -24.14 11.82
N SER A 66 -5.51 -22.80 11.77
CA SER A 66 -4.46 -21.96 12.35
C SER A 66 -4.20 -22.24 13.84
N GLU A 67 -5.19 -22.77 14.56
CA GLU A 67 -5.09 -23.15 15.98
C GLU A 67 -4.32 -24.47 16.18
N GLY A 68 -4.33 -25.33 15.15
CA GLY A 68 -3.67 -26.63 15.14
C GLY A 68 -2.18 -26.59 14.76
N VAL A 69 -1.62 -25.42 14.45
CA VAL A 69 -0.19 -25.28 14.13
C VAL A 69 0.61 -25.02 15.43
N PRO A 70 1.38 -26.01 15.92
CA PRO A 70 2.17 -25.85 17.13
C PRO A 70 3.26 -24.78 16.94
N PHE A 71 3.67 -24.12 18.03
CA PHE A 71 4.69 -23.06 18.11
C PHE A 71 4.37 -21.72 17.42
N LEU A 72 3.64 -21.71 16.29
CA LEU A 72 3.32 -20.48 15.56
C LEU A 72 2.00 -19.85 15.97
N ARG A 73 1.08 -20.60 16.60
CA ARG A 73 -0.26 -20.09 17.01
C ARG A 73 -0.22 -18.86 17.94
N ASN A 74 0.83 -18.72 18.75
CA ASN A 74 0.99 -17.60 19.69
C ASN A 74 1.77 -16.41 19.10
N GLN A 75 2.21 -16.50 17.84
CA GLN A 75 2.88 -15.39 17.17
C GLN A 75 1.85 -14.32 16.79
N TYR A 76 2.25 -13.06 16.88
CA TYR A 76 1.40 -11.92 16.57
C TYR A 76 0.80 -12.04 15.17
N ASN A 77 -0.53 -11.97 15.10
CA ASN A 77 -1.33 -12.01 13.87
C ASN A 77 -1.07 -13.27 12.99
N PHE A 78 -0.66 -14.39 13.58
CA PHE A 78 -0.44 -15.64 12.84
C PHE A 78 -1.70 -16.14 12.13
N HIS A 79 -2.84 -16.06 12.81
CA HIS A 79 -4.12 -16.54 12.29
C HIS A 79 -4.54 -15.77 11.03
N GLY A 80 -4.45 -14.44 11.07
CA GLY A 80 -4.70 -13.59 9.90
C GLY A 80 -3.70 -13.86 8.77
N ARG A 81 -2.40 -14.02 9.08
CA ARG A 81 -1.38 -14.38 8.06
C ARG A 81 -1.64 -15.73 7.41
N TYR A 82 -2.11 -16.71 8.18
CA TYR A 82 -2.47 -18.05 7.70
C TYR A 82 -3.65 -18.00 6.74
N ASP A 83 -4.74 -17.32 7.13
CA ASP A 83 -5.92 -17.14 6.29
C ASP A 83 -5.57 -16.32 5.02
N LYS A 84 -4.74 -15.28 5.11
CA LYS A 84 -4.23 -14.53 3.95
C LYS A 84 -3.44 -15.41 2.98
N LEU A 85 -2.52 -16.25 3.48
CA LEU A 85 -1.76 -17.17 2.62
C LEU A 85 -2.68 -18.17 1.91
N LYS A 86 -3.67 -18.71 2.64
CA LYS A 86 -4.65 -19.62 2.07
C LYS A 86 -5.42 -18.97 0.92
N ASN A 87 -5.88 -17.73 1.11
CA ASN A 87 -6.58 -16.97 0.07
C ASN A 87 -5.71 -16.79 -1.18
N LEU A 88 -4.43 -16.44 -1.02
CA LEU A 88 -3.48 -16.30 -2.13
C LEU A 88 -3.20 -17.61 -2.89
N LEU A 89 -3.17 -18.75 -2.19
CA LEU A 89 -3.00 -20.05 -2.83
C LEU A 89 -4.24 -20.42 -3.66
N GLN A 90 -5.43 -20.07 -3.13
CA GLN A 90 -6.72 -20.30 -3.78
C GLN A 90 -6.89 -19.42 -5.03
N ASP A 91 -6.63 -18.12 -4.90
CA ASP A 91 -6.63 -17.16 -6.00
C ASP A 91 -5.37 -16.27 -5.98
N PRO A 92 -4.40 -16.51 -6.88
CA PRO A 92 -3.18 -15.73 -6.96
C PRO A 92 -3.33 -14.53 -7.94
N SER A 93 -4.56 -14.03 -8.12
CA SER A 93 -4.81 -12.85 -8.93
C SER A 93 -4.14 -11.59 -8.33
N PRO A 94 -3.77 -10.61 -9.15
CA PRO A 94 -3.22 -9.33 -8.66
C PRO A 94 -4.16 -8.61 -7.69
N ALA A 95 -5.48 -8.71 -7.92
CA ALA A 95 -6.51 -8.14 -7.04
C ALA A 95 -6.50 -8.80 -5.66
N GLU A 96 -6.47 -10.13 -5.59
CA GLU A 96 -6.42 -10.86 -4.32
C GLU A 96 -5.07 -10.66 -3.60
N LEU A 97 -3.96 -10.56 -4.35
CA LEU A 97 -2.66 -10.17 -3.81
C LEU A 97 -2.70 -8.79 -3.14
N LEU A 98 -3.22 -7.78 -3.86
CA LEU A 98 -3.36 -6.44 -3.32
C LEU A 98 -4.27 -6.43 -2.08
N LYS A 99 -5.45 -7.04 -2.15
CA LYS A 99 -6.39 -7.17 -1.03
C LYS A 99 -5.72 -7.76 0.20
N ASN A 100 -4.98 -8.86 0.06
CA ASN A 100 -4.31 -9.49 1.21
C ASN A 100 -3.19 -8.62 1.81
N LEU A 101 -2.50 -7.84 0.99
CA LEU A 101 -1.45 -6.93 1.41
C LEU A 101 -1.98 -5.66 2.09
N THR A 102 -3.20 -5.22 1.75
CA THR A 102 -3.77 -3.96 2.26
C THR A 102 -4.86 -4.15 3.32
N GLN A 103 -5.56 -5.28 3.35
CA GLN A 103 -6.62 -5.52 4.33
C GLN A 103 -6.06 -5.68 5.74
N THR A 104 -6.67 -4.99 6.71
CA THR A 104 -6.35 -5.17 8.14
C THR A 104 -6.99 -6.44 8.68
N PHE A 105 -8.27 -6.63 8.38
CA PHE A 105 -9.05 -7.80 8.76
C PHE A 105 -9.50 -8.56 7.51
N THR A 106 -9.54 -9.88 7.60
CA THR A 106 -10.14 -10.75 6.60
C THR A 106 -11.66 -10.71 6.68
N ASP A 107 -12.35 -11.10 5.60
CA ASP A 107 -13.82 -11.20 5.57
C ASP A 107 -14.35 -12.11 6.69
N LYS A 108 -13.59 -13.16 7.04
CA LYS A 108 -13.91 -14.08 8.13
C LYS A 108 -13.79 -13.45 9.52
N GLU A 109 -12.77 -12.63 9.75
CA GLU A 109 -12.60 -11.90 11.02
C GLU A 109 -13.68 -10.82 11.16
N ILE A 110 -13.95 -10.10 10.08
CA ILE A 110 -14.99 -9.09 10.02
C ILE A 110 -16.38 -9.69 10.32
N ASN A 111 -16.73 -10.84 9.74
CA ASN A 111 -17.99 -11.53 10.03
C ASN A 111 -18.11 -12.04 11.49
N LYS A 112 -17.01 -12.21 12.22
CA LYS A 112 -17.04 -12.54 13.65
C LYS A 112 -17.31 -11.31 14.53
N ILE A 113 -16.90 -10.13 14.07
CA ILE A 113 -17.03 -8.86 14.81
C ILE A 113 -18.43 -8.28 14.65
N PHE A 114 -19.00 -8.37 13.44
CA PHE A 114 -20.30 -7.78 13.13
C PHE A 114 -21.45 -8.75 13.45
N LYS A 115 -22.52 -8.23 14.07
CA LYS A 115 -23.73 -9.02 14.39
C LYS A 115 -24.63 -9.29 13.18
N GLN A 116 -24.47 -8.51 12.11
CA GLN A 116 -25.26 -8.62 10.89
C GLN A 116 -24.36 -8.99 9.71
N PRO A 117 -24.90 -9.70 8.70
CA PRO A 117 -24.19 -9.93 7.45
C PRO A 117 -23.78 -8.59 6.83
N ILE A 118 -22.54 -8.50 6.37
CA ILE A 118 -22.04 -7.29 5.76
C ILE A 118 -22.38 -7.30 4.28
N LEU A 119 -22.92 -6.18 3.81
CA LEU A 119 -23.14 -5.95 2.40
C LEU A 119 -21.78 -5.82 1.69
N ALA A 120 -21.49 -6.72 0.76
CA ALA A 120 -20.35 -6.58 -0.11
C ALA A 120 -20.59 -5.41 -1.09
N LEU A 121 -19.79 -4.36 -0.96
CA LEU A 121 -19.84 -3.21 -1.86
C LEU A 121 -18.98 -3.46 -3.09
N ASP A 122 -19.40 -2.90 -4.22
CA ASP A 122 -18.54 -2.79 -5.38
C ASP A 122 -17.51 -1.68 -5.11
N THR A 123 -16.23 -2.01 -5.22
CA THR A 123 -15.13 -1.11 -4.86
C THR A 123 -14.08 -1.09 -5.95
N GLY A 124 -13.31 0.00 -6.02
CA GLY A 124 -12.17 0.13 -6.93
C GLY A 124 -11.05 -0.91 -6.73
N LEU A 125 -11.11 -1.72 -5.66
CA LEU A 125 -10.15 -2.80 -5.39
C LEU A 125 -10.17 -3.93 -6.43
N LYS A 126 -11.29 -4.08 -7.15
CA LYS A 126 -11.34 -5.00 -8.31
C LYS A 126 -10.47 -4.54 -9.47
N GLY A 127 -9.99 -3.29 -9.41
CA GLY A 127 -9.25 -2.61 -10.45
C GLY A 127 -10.12 -2.14 -11.60
N PRO A 128 -9.54 -1.33 -12.51
CA PRO A 128 -10.26 -0.83 -13.66
C PRO A 128 -10.65 -1.98 -14.58
N HIS A 129 -11.88 -1.95 -15.08
CA HIS A 129 -12.43 -2.95 -16.02
C HIS A 129 -11.64 -3.11 -17.33
N SER A 130 -10.67 -2.21 -17.62
CA SER A 130 -9.95 -2.07 -18.89
C SER A 130 -8.45 -2.43 -18.83
N ILE A 131 -7.91 -2.89 -17.69
CA ILE A 131 -6.49 -3.25 -17.62
C ILE A 131 -6.26 -4.65 -18.24
N SER A 132 -6.15 -4.70 -19.56
CA SER A 132 -5.57 -5.86 -20.26
C SER A 132 -4.20 -5.48 -20.80
N GLY A 133 -3.21 -6.39 -20.69
CA GLY A 133 -1.86 -6.19 -21.24
C GLY A 133 -0.87 -5.42 -20.34
N TYR A 134 -1.26 -5.00 -19.13
CA TYR A 134 -0.33 -4.42 -18.16
C TYR A 134 0.13 -5.46 -17.13
N ASP A 135 1.33 -5.26 -16.60
CA ASP A 135 1.89 -6.11 -15.55
C ASP A 135 1.24 -5.86 -14.18
N ASP A 136 1.45 -6.76 -13.24
CA ASP A 136 0.82 -6.69 -11.91
C ASP A 136 1.14 -5.41 -11.14
N LEU A 137 2.36 -4.87 -11.28
CA LEU A 137 2.73 -3.65 -10.57
C LEU A 137 1.91 -2.48 -11.09
N SER A 138 1.79 -2.37 -12.41
CA SER A 138 0.90 -1.39 -13.05
C SER A 138 -0.56 -1.54 -12.60
N PHE A 139 -1.07 -2.77 -12.50
CA PHE A 139 -2.41 -3.04 -11.97
C PHE A 139 -2.58 -2.51 -10.54
N MET A 140 -1.67 -2.85 -9.62
CA MET A 140 -1.75 -2.40 -8.23
C MET A 140 -1.70 -0.88 -8.11
N MET A 141 -0.78 -0.25 -8.85
CA MET A 141 -0.63 1.19 -8.82
C MET A 141 -1.88 1.89 -9.34
N ALA A 142 -2.52 1.35 -10.37
CA ALA A 142 -3.79 1.87 -10.87
C ALA A 142 -4.92 1.74 -9.83
N VAL A 143 -4.99 0.63 -9.10
CA VAL A 143 -5.94 0.46 -8.00
C VAL A 143 -5.65 1.46 -6.87
N ASP A 144 -4.39 1.55 -6.44
CA ASP A 144 -3.98 2.48 -5.37
C ASP A 144 -4.26 3.93 -5.77
N TYR A 145 -4.05 4.30 -7.03
CA TYR A 145 -4.39 5.63 -7.55
C TYR A 145 -5.89 5.95 -7.42
N GLN A 146 -6.78 4.96 -7.63
CA GLN A 146 -8.24 5.14 -7.55
C GLN A 146 -8.82 4.95 -6.15
N THR A 147 -8.06 4.38 -5.22
CA THR A 147 -8.54 4.04 -3.88
C THR A 147 -7.64 4.67 -2.83
N TYR A 148 -6.51 4.04 -2.51
CA TYR A 148 -5.60 4.44 -1.44
C TYR A 148 -5.16 5.91 -1.51
N LEU A 149 -4.81 6.39 -2.70
CA LEU A 149 -4.39 7.76 -2.93
C LEU A 149 -5.52 8.75 -2.61
N VAL A 150 -6.70 8.52 -3.17
CA VAL A 150 -7.85 9.44 -3.07
C VAL A 150 -8.44 9.39 -1.66
N ASP A 151 -8.71 8.19 -1.15
CA ASP A 151 -9.50 7.97 0.05
C ASP A 151 -8.69 8.05 1.36
N ASP A 152 -7.38 7.80 1.32
CA ASP A 152 -6.49 7.90 2.50
C ASP A 152 -5.52 9.08 2.36
N ILE A 153 -4.64 9.05 1.37
CA ILE A 153 -3.50 9.97 1.31
C ILE A 153 -3.92 11.42 1.09
N LEU A 154 -4.64 11.71 0.01
CA LEU A 154 -5.05 13.07 -0.35
C LEU A 154 -6.06 13.61 0.65
N GLN A 155 -7.02 12.79 1.07
CA GLN A 155 -7.96 13.17 2.12
C GLN A 155 -7.24 13.56 3.42
N LYS A 156 -6.22 12.80 3.83
CA LYS A 156 -5.41 13.09 5.02
C LYS A 156 -4.65 14.41 4.86
N VAL A 157 -3.98 14.63 3.72
CA VAL A 157 -3.17 15.83 3.48
C VAL A 157 -4.05 17.08 3.46
N ASP A 158 -5.12 17.05 2.66
CA ASP A 158 -6.06 18.18 2.51
C ASP A 158 -6.63 18.60 3.87
N ARG A 159 -7.19 17.64 4.63
CA ARG A 159 -7.76 17.93 5.95
C ARG A 159 -6.70 18.43 6.93
N ALA A 160 -5.49 17.88 6.89
CA ALA A 160 -4.43 18.27 7.80
C ALA A 160 -3.89 19.68 7.51
N SER A 161 -3.71 20.05 6.24
CA SER A 161 -3.22 21.36 5.84
C SER A 161 -4.30 22.43 5.99
N MET A 162 -5.54 22.13 5.58
CA MET A 162 -6.66 23.05 5.64
C MET A 162 -7.15 23.32 7.06
N ALA A 163 -6.87 22.44 8.03
CA ALA A 163 -7.04 22.73 9.45
C ALA A 163 -6.25 23.98 9.92
N SER A 164 -5.22 24.38 9.17
CA SER A 164 -4.46 25.62 9.39
C SER A 164 -4.57 26.57 8.19
N SER A 165 -5.57 26.44 7.32
CA SER A 165 -5.75 27.28 6.12
C SER A 165 -4.49 27.37 5.24
N LEU A 166 -3.74 26.26 5.13
CA LEU A 166 -2.58 26.12 4.25
C LEU A 166 -2.99 25.29 3.02
N GLU A 167 -2.86 25.88 1.84
CA GLU A 167 -3.12 25.20 0.58
C GLU A 167 -1.94 24.28 0.25
N GLY A 168 -2.16 22.96 0.23
CA GLY A 168 -1.20 21.98 -0.26
C GLY A 168 -1.36 21.76 -1.76
N ARG A 169 -0.26 21.77 -2.52
CA ARG A 169 -0.25 21.40 -3.94
C ARG A 169 0.68 20.22 -4.15
N GLU A 170 0.22 19.24 -4.92
CA GLU A 170 0.94 17.99 -5.20
C GLU A 170 1.45 17.99 -6.66
N PRO A 171 2.69 18.42 -6.95
CA PRO A 171 3.19 18.51 -8.32
C PRO A 171 3.23 17.15 -9.02
N PHE A 172 3.44 16.05 -8.28
CA PHE A 172 3.39 14.71 -8.87
C PHE A 172 2.01 14.35 -9.42
N LEU A 173 0.95 15.06 -9.01
CA LEU A 173 -0.40 14.89 -9.54
C LEU A 173 -0.73 15.77 -10.74
N ASP A 174 0.25 16.48 -11.30
CA ASP A 174 0.05 17.11 -12.59
C ASP A 174 -0.34 16.05 -13.64
N HIS A 175 -1.44 16.30 -14.35
CA HIS A 175 -1.98 15.34 -15.31
C HIS A 175 -0.98 14.94 -16.40
N HIS A 176 -0.10 15.83 -16.87
CA HIS A 176 0.92 15.46 -17.84
C HIS A 176 1.95 14.49 -17.23
N ILE A 177 2.32 14.68 -15.96
CA ILE A 177 3.24 13.78 -15.26
C ILE A 177 2.59 12.42 -15.06
N ILE A 178 1.33 12.37 -14.58
CA ILE A 178 0.63 11.11 -14.36
C ILE A 178 0.41 10.37 -15.69
N GLU A 179 -0.07 11.04 -16.73
CA GLU A 179 -0.34 10.43 -18.03
C GLU A 179 0.94 9.87 -18.67
N TRP A 180 2.05 10.58 -18.53
CA TRP A 180 3.35 10.09 -18.99
C TRP A 180 3.82 8.90 -18.13
N ALA A 181 3.77 9.03 -16.80
CA ALA A 181 4.19 7.97 -15.89
C ALA A 181 3.34 6.70 -16.05
N ALA A 182 2.05 6.80 -16.36
CA ALA A 182 1.17 5.67 -16.61
C ALA A 182 1.60 4.83 -17.82
N ARG A 183 2.24 5.44 -18.83
CA ARG A 183 2.75 4.77 -20.03
C ARG A 183 4.16 4.20 -19.85
N LEU A 184 4.83 4.57 -18.77
CA LEU A 184 6.21 4.17 -18.51
C LEU A 184 6.26 2.69 -18.08
N PRO A 185 7.14 1.87 -18.70
CA PRO A 185 7.33 0.49 -18.28
C PRO A 185 7.71 0.38 -16.80
N SER A 186 7.14 -0.62 -16.12
CA SER A 186 7.28 -0.81 -14.67
C SER A 186 8.73 -0.88 -14.17
N ASN A 187 9.65 -1.38 -14.99
CA ASN A 187 11.08 -1.47 -14.66
C ASN A 187 11.78 -0.11 -14.45
N TYR A 188 11.21 1.00 -14.96
CA TYR A 188 11.71 2.34 -14.65
C TYR A 188 11.22 2.86 -13.29
N LYS A 189 10.10 2.35 -12.79
CA LYS A 189 9.54 2.75 -11.49
C LYS A 189 10.10 1.87 -10.37
N TYR A 190 10.27 0.58 -10.67
CA TYR A 190 10.82 -0.43 -9.79
C TYR A 190 11.88 -1.28 -10.50
N HIS A 191 13.14 -1.20 -10.06
CA HIS A 191 14.25 -1.88 -10.72
C HIS A 191 15.05 -2.73 -9.72
N GLN A 192 15.08 -4.05 -9.89
CA GLN A 192 15.93 -4.96 -9.09
C GLN A 192 15.83 -4.77 -7.56
N GLY A 193 14.63 -4.50 -7.03
CA GLY A 193 14.46 -4.23 -5.59
C GLY A 193 14.42 -2.74 -5.24
N GLU A 194 14.87 -1.89 -6.15
CA GLU A 194 14.87 -0.44 -5.98
C GLU A 194 13.54 0.17 -6.37
N LYS A 195 12.88 0.75 -5.36
CA LYS A 195 11.65 1.55 -5.50
C LYS A 195 11.95 2.97 -5.93
N LYS A 196 10.99 3.64 -6.59
CA LYS A 196 11.14 5.00 -7.12
C LYS A 196 12.38 5.16 -7.99
N TYR A 197 12.71 4.13 -8.77
CA TYR A 197 14.01 4.03 -9.45
C TYR A 197 14.29 5.27 -10.31
N ILE A 198 13.39 5.61 -11.23
CA ILE A 198 13.53 6.81 -12.07
C ILE A 198 13.65 8.12 -11.27
N LEU A 199 12.89 8.27 -10.18
CA LEU A 199 12.98 9.48 -9.35
C LEU A 199 14.33 9.58 -8.65
N LYS A 200 14.89 8.46 -8.18
CA LYS A 200 16.23 8.44 -7.58
C LYS A 200 17.30 8.78 -8.62
N GLU A 201 17.21 8.19 -9.81
CA GLU A 201 18.15 8.50 -10.90
C GLU A 201 18.09 9.98 -11.29
N ILE A 202 16.91 10.59 -11.33
CA ILE A 202 16.74 12.04 -11.55
C ILE A 202 17.36 12.84 -10.40
N VAL A 203 17.06 12.51 -9.14
CA VAL A 203 17.61 13.20 -7.98
C VAL A 203 19.14 13.17 -7.97
N HIS A 204 19.75 12.05 -8.39
CA HIS A 204 21.20 11.90 -8.46
C HIS A 204 21.90 12.71 -9.55
N GLN A 205 21.15 13.34 -10.47
CA GLN A 205 21.70 14.33 -11.39
C GLN A 205 21.94 15.69 -10.71
N TYR A 206 21.24 15.95 -9.60
CA TYR A 206 21.30 17.22 -8.87
C TYR A 206 21.95 17.11 -7.49
N LEU A 207 21.88 15.95 -6.85
CA LEU A 207 22.38 15.71 -5.50
C LEU A 207 23.30 14.47 -5.44
N PRO A 208 24.45 14.56 -4.73
CA PRO A 208 25.32 13.42 -4.51
C PRO A 208 24.59 12.22 -3.89
N LYS A 209 24.95 10.99 -4.31
CA LYS A 209 24.31 9.76 -3.81
C LYS A 209 24.42 9.65 -2.30
N GLU A 210 25.56 10.06 -1.76
CA GLU A 210 25.93 10.01 -0.35
C GLU A 210 24.95 10.80 0.52
N MET A 211 24.40 11.92 0.02
CA MET A 211 23.40 12.72 0.74
C MET A 211 22.06 12.01 0.89
N MET A 212 21.76 11.07 -0.01
CA MET A 212 20.50 10.34 -0.05
C MET A 212 20.61 8.91 0.50
N GLN A 213 21.82 8.45 0.82
CA GLN A 213 22.09 7.15 1.45
C GLN A 213 21.72 7.16 2.94
N ARG A 214 20.43 7.28 3.21
CA ARG A 214 19.87 7.18 4.57
C ARG A 214 18.62 6.29 4.57
N PRO A 215 18.32 5.63 5.70
CA PRO A 215 17.07 4.87 5.84
C PRO A 215 15.84 5.76 5.59
N LYS A 216 14.79 5.20 4.97
CA LYS A 216 13.49 5.89 4.84
C LYS A 216 12.92 6.12 6.23
N MET A 217 12.72 7.38 6.60
CA MET A 217 12.07 7.75 7.86
C MET A 217 10.60 8.10 7.59
N GLY A 218 9.70 7.43 8.30
CA GLY A 218 8.27 7.74 8.25
C GLY A 218 7.91 8.92 9.16
N PHE A 219 6.76 9.53 8.89
CA PHE A 219 6.17 10.60 9.71
C PHE A 219 5.20 10.00 10.76
N ALA A 220 5.68 8.98 11.48
CA ALA A 220 4.89 8.21 12.43
C ALA A 220 4.92 8.83 13.84
N ILE A 221 3.86 8.58 14.60
CA ILE A 221 3.72 8.96 16.02
C ILE A 221 3.49 7.70 16.86
N PRO A 222 3.87 7.69 18.15
CA PRO A 222 3.78 6.51 19.00
C PRO A 222 2.34 6.28 19.52
N VAL A 223 1.38 6.10 18.61
CA VAL A 223 -0.05 5.94 18.93
C VAL A 223 -0.29 4.79 19.90
N GLU A 224 0.41 3.67 19.71
CA GLU A 224 0.28 2.51 20.60
C GLU A 224 0.65 2.86 22.04
N GLN A 225 1.79 3.53 22.24
CA GLN A 225 2.25 3.96 23.55
C GLN A 225 1.24 4.94 24.18
N TRP A 226 0.74 5.90 23.40
CA TRP A 226 -0.25 6.85 23.88
C TRP A 226 -1.54 6.16 24.34
N LEU A 227 -2.07 5.23 23.55
CA LEU A 227 -3.29 4.50 23.88
C LEU A 227 -3.14 3.53 25.06
N GLN A 228 -1.93 3.04 25.34
CA GLN A 228 -1.69 2.09 26.42
C GLN A 228 -1.33 2.77 27.75
N HIS A 229 -0.76 3.98 27.71
CA HIS A 229 -0.12 4.57 28.87
C HIS A 229 -0.49 6.03 29.15
N GLU A 230 -1.05 6.77 28.18
CA GLU A 230 -1.23 8.23 28.29
C GLU A 230 -2.69 8.71 28.05
N LEU A 231 -3.57 7.85 27.53
CA LEU A 231 -5.00 8.10 27.28
C LEU A 231 -5.85 7.05 28.02
#